data_AF-A0A1P8YPB4-F1
#
_entry.id   AF-A0A1P8YPB4-F1
#
_cell.length_a   1.000
_cell.length_b   1.000
_cell.length_c   1.000
_cell.angle_alpha   90.00
_cell.angle_beta   90.00
_cell.angle_gamma   90.00
#
_symmetry.space_group_name_H-M   'P 1'
#
loop_
_entity.id
_entity.type
_entity.pdbx_description
1 polymer ?
#
loop_
_entity_poly.entity_id
_entity_poly.type
_entity_poly.pdbx_seq_one_letter_code
_entity_poly.pdbx_strand_id
1 'polypeptide(L)' 'MAESLKDRVREKLLRQIAEDGGYPSGRGEGNDPRLVALDDDLAALDEALDDDPVIEHLAAKYWVP' A
#
# COMPACT_ATOMS: atom_id res chain seq x y z
N MET A 1 -17.01 -10.36 7.32
CA MET A 1 -15.74 -11.11 7.48
C MET A 1 -14.78 -10.21 8.23
N ALA A 2 -13.97 -10.73 9.16
CA ALA A 2 -12.97 -9.89 9.82
C ALA A 2 -11.98 -9.41 8.76
N GLU A 3 -11.93 -8.10 8.55
CA GLU A 3 -10.99 -7.46 7.62
C GLU A 3 -9.61 -7.69 8.22
N SER A 4 -8.81 -8.56 7.58
CA SER A 4 -7.47 -8.88 8.05
C SER A 4 -6.63 -7.60 8.05
N LEU A 5 -5.56 -7.57 8.87
CA LEU A 5 -4.64 -6.43 8.88
C LEU A 5 -4.15 -6.12 7.45
N LYS A 6 -3.91 -7.15 6.64
CA LYS A 6 -3.60 -7.06 5.22
C LYS A 6 -4.62 -6.25 4.42
N ASP A 7 -5.91 -6.61 4.50
CA ASP A 7 -6.97 -5.90 3.76
C ASP A 7 -7.01 -4.42 4.13
N ARG A 8 -6.92 -4.13 5.42
CA ARG A 8 -6.94 -2.77 5.92
C ARG A 8 -5.73 -1.95 5.44
N VAL A 9 -4.53 -2.52 5.47
CA VAL A 9 -3.31 -1.88 4.97
C VAL A 9 -3.42 -1.65 3.46
N ARG A 10 -3.97 -2.62 2.72
CA ARG A 10 -4.18 -2.53 1.28
C ARG A 10 -5.13 -1.38 0.91
N GLU A 11 -6.27 -1.30 1.58
CA GLU A 11 -7.23 -0.20 1.38
C GLU A 11 -6.61 1.16 1.69
N LYS A 12 -5.78 1.23 2.74
CA LYS A 12 -5.06 2.46 3.10
C LYS A 12 -4.07 2.90 2.02
N LEU A 13 -3.27 1.98 1.49
CA LEU A 13 -2.30 2.25 0.42
C LEU A 13 -3.00 2.72 -0.86
N LEU A 14 -4.05 2.01 -1.29
CA LEU A 14 -4.86 2.37 -2.46
C LEU A 14 -5.49 3.76 -2.31
N ARG A 15 -5.98 4.09 -1.11
CA ARG A 15 -6.52 5.40 -0.81
C ARG A 15 -5.46 6.50 -0.91
N GLN A 16 -4.25 6.27 -0.38
CA GLN A 16 -3.16 7.24 -0.49
C GLN A 16 -2.74 7.47 -1.94
N ILE A 17 -2.61 6.40 -2.73
CA ILE A 17 -2.33 6.52 -4.17
C ILE A 17 -3.38 7.40 -4.86
N ALA A 18 -4.67 7.17 -4.58
CA ALA A 18 -5.76 7.98 -5.13
C ALA A 18 -5.76 9.44 -4.63
N GLU A 19 -5.41 9.67 -3.35
CA GLU A 19 -5.33 11.01 -2.74
C GLU A 19 -4.13 11.81 -3.28
N ASP A 20 -2.99 11.17 -3.51
CA ASP A 20 -1.78 11.77 -4.11
C ASP A 20 -1.90 11.94 -5.64
N GLY A 21 -3.06 11.64 -6.23
CA GLY A 21 -3.32 11.79 -7.67
C GLY A 21 -2.65 10.74 -8.55
N GLY A 22 -2.12 9.68 -7.94
CA GLY A 22 -1.60 8.51 -8.63
C GLY A 22 -2.73 7.61 -9.12
N TYR A 23 -2.48 6.90 -10.23
CA TYR A 23 -3.26 5.74 -10.62
C TYR A 23 -2.40 4.50 -10.39
N PRO A 24 -2.89 3.48 -9.67
CA PRO A 24 -2.20 2.18 -9.68
C PRO A 24 -2.20 1.71 -11.14
N SER A 25 -1.03 1.32 -11.65
CA SER A 25 -0.74 0.99 -13.07
C SER A 25 -0.23 2.12 -14.00
N GLY A 26 0.58 3.05 -13.50
CA GLY A 26 1.68 3.60 -14.33
C GLY A 26 1.30 4.50 -15.51
N ARG A 27 0.39 5.46 -15.30
CA ARG A 27 0.22 6.58 -16.24
C ARG A 27 0.00 7.92 -15.53
N GLY A 28 0.81 8.18 -14.51
CA GLY A 28 1.08 9.55 -14.05
C GLY A 28 2.47 9.92 -14.52
N GLU A 29 2.62 11.01 -15.28
CA GLU A 29 3.90 11.55 -15.75
C GLU A 29 4.80 12.08 -14.59
N GLY A 30 4.41 11.83 -13.34
CA GLY A 30 5.20 12.11 -12.15
C GLY A 30 5.87 10.83 -11.67
N ASN A 31 7.19 10.78 -11.81
CA ASN A 31 8.04 9.80 -11.14
C ASN A 31 8.12 10.15 -9.64
N ASP A 32 6.95 10.30 -9.01
CA ASP A 32 6.82 10.77 -7.65
C ASP A 32 7.34 9.66 -6.74
N PRO A 33 8.45 9.88 -6.01
CA PRO A 33 9.09 8.83 -5.25
C PRO A 33 8.18 8.27 -4.15
N ARG A 34 7.15 9.03 -3.75
CA ARG A 34 6.09 8.57 -2.84
C ARG A 34 5.14 7.57 -3.50
N LEU A 35 4.68 7.86 -4.72
CA LEU A 35 3.78 6.98 -5.45
C LEU A 35 4.47 5.68 -5.86
N VAL A 36 5.74 5.75 -6.28
CA VAL A 36 6.53 4.56 -6.59
C VAL A 36 6.69 3.67 -5.36
N ALA A 37 7.04 4.25 -4.21
CA ALA A 37 7.15 3.50 -2.97
C ALA A 37 5.82 2.86 -2.54
N LEU A 38 4.69 3.57 -2.73
CA LEU A 38 3.35 3.03 -2.44
C LEU A 38 2.98 1.86 -3.37
N ASP A 39 3.32 1.94 -4.65
CA ASP A 39 3.04 0.89 -5.64
C ASP A 39 3.90 -0.36 -5.37
N ASP A 40 5.19 -0.19 -5.08
CA ASP A 40 6.10 -1.28 -4.68
C ASP A 40 5.63 -1.97 -3.39
N ASP A 41 5.23 -1.19 -2.38
CA ASP A 41 4.74 -1.72 -1.11
C ASP A 41 3.38 -2.42 -1.27
N LEU A 42 2.51 -1.91 -2.16
CA LEU A 42 1.25 -2.57 -2.50
C LEU A 42 1.48 -3.90 -3.22
N ALA A 43 2.45 -3.96 -4.14
CA ALA A 43 2.84 -5.20 -4.82
C ALA A 43 3.38 -6.22 -3.82
N ALA A 44 4.27 -5.79 -2.91
CA ALA A 44 4.80 -6.63 -1.84
C ALA A 44 3.69 -7.16 -0.92
N LEU A 45 2.71 -6.31 -0.57
CA LEU A 45 1.55 -6.70 0.23
C LEU A 45 0.68 -7.73 -0.51
N ASP A 46 0.50 -7.59 -1.82
CA ASP A 46 -0.30 -8.52 -2.61
C ASP A 46 0.34 -9.91 -2.69
N GLU A 47 1.67 -9.98 -2.81
CA GLU A 47 2.43 -11.23 -2.78
C GLU A 47 2.56 -11.84 -1.38
N ALA A 48 2.41 -11.04 -0.32
CA ALA A 48 2.49 -11.47 1.07
C ALA A 48 1.39 -12.46 1.48
N LEU A 49 1.71 -13.42 2.35
CA LEU A 49 0.71 -14.28 2.99
C LEU A 49 0.07 -13.55 4.19
N ASP A 50 -1.10 -14.01 4.65
CA ASP A 50 -1.87 -13.35 5.74
C ASP A 50 -1.11 -13.17 7.07
N ASP A 51 -0.11 -14.01 7.34
CA ASP A 51 0.77 -13.97 8.53
C ASP A 51 2.20 -13.47 8.21
N ASP A 52 2.38 -12.84 7.06
CA ASP A 52 3.70 -12.35 6.66
C ASP A 52 4.09 -11.09 7.46
N PRO A 53 5.33 -11.03 8.01
CA PRO A 53 5.80 -9.88 8.77
C PRO A 53 5.81 -8.58 7.95
N VAL A 54 5.78 -8.65 6.61
CA VAL A 54 5.66 -7.44 5.77
C VAL A 54 4.35 -6.70 6.03
N ILE A 55 3.26 -7.39 6.36
CA ILE A 55 1.96 -6.75 6.65
C ILE A 55 2.10 -5.87 7.90
N GLU A 56 2.73 -6.37 8.96
CA GLU A 56 2.97 -5.61 10.18
C GLU A 56 3.94 -4.45 9.95
N HIS A 57 4.97 -4.66 9.12
CA HIS A 57 5.92 -3.61 8.75
C HIS A 57 5.24 -2.48 7.98
N LEU A 58 4.41 -2.80 6.99
CA LEU A 58 3.66 -1.84 6.20
C LEU A 58 2.60 -1.14 7.07
N ALA A 59 1.93 -1.86 7.96
CA ALA A 59 1.05 -1.26 8.95
C ALA A 59 1.81 -0.25 9.83
N ALA A 60 2.96 -0.61 10.38
CA ALA A 60 3.76 0.30 11.20
C ALA A 60 4.25 1.53 10.41
N LYS A 61 4.55 1.37 9.12
CA LYS A 61 5.03 2.46 8.24
C LYS A 61 3.93 3.45 7.86
N TYR A 62 2.73 2.96 7.54
CA TYR A 62 1.63 3.77 6.98
C TYR A 62 0.50 4.07 7.97
N TRP A 63 0.45 3.37 9.09
CA TRP A 63 -0.58 3.43 10.13
C TRP A 63 -0.01 3.97 11.46
N VAL A 64 0.89 4.94 11.38
CA VAL A 64 1.34 5.68 12.57
C VAL A 64 0.20 6.61 13.04
N PRO A 65 -0.14 6.65 14.34
CA PRO A 65 -1.12 7.60 14.89
C PRO A 65 -0.68 9.06 14.80
#